data_AF-A0A4R2J582-F1
#
_entry.id   AF-A0A4R2J582-F1
#
_cell.length_a   1.000
_cell.length_b   1.000
_cell.length_c   1.000
_cell.angle_alpha   90.00
_cell.angle_beta   90.00
_cell.angle_gamma   90.00
#
_symmetry.space_group_name_H-M   'P 1'
#
loop_
_entity.id
_entity.type
_entity.pdbx_description
1 polymer ?
#
loop_
_entity_poly.entity_id
_entity_poly.type
_entity_poly.pdbx_seq_one_letter_code
_entity_poly.pdbx_strand_id
1 'polypeptide(L)'
;LIRDTAKRDISEVLKEVKKARIEIRALNGEKPGLPPTLDQTTKEELLEKLKELSKIMPSHGRIAFAYMPEEVKEKAKEITDWLLKQPGFSQSVERYKDLAKELASHYTSNPEILKKVADKAYEDIQKRVTQIVLKGAAALQKDPSKVINTVWRSAWRALERERLRAEAETSIAAQREMEKKRRMAERRGESREI
;
A
#
# COMPACT_ATOMS: atom_id res chain seq x y z
N LEU A 1 25.46 39.45 -6.00
CA LEU A 1 24.63 39.15 -7.20
C LEU A 1 24.78 37.70 -7.67
N ILE A 2 25.90 37.28 -8.29
CA ILE A 2 26.04 35.92 -8.90
C ILE A 2 25.82 34.77 -7.90
N ARG A 3 26.28 34.93 -6.66
CA ARG A 3 26.17 33.90 -5.61
C ARG A 3 24.73 33.70 -5.10
N ASP A 4 23.88 34.72 -5.21
CA ASP A 4 22.48 34.64 -4.77
C ASP A 4 21.57 34.09 -5.88
N THR A 5 21.85 34.40 -7.14
CA THR A 5 21.19 33.77 -8.30
C THR A 5 21.49 32.26 -8.32
N ALA A 6 22.75 31.87 -8.20
CA ALA A 6 23.13 30.45 -8.18
C ALA A 6 22.47 29.68 -7.01
N LYS A 7 22.32 30.30 -5.84
CA LYS A 7 21.59 29.69 -4.71
C LYS A 7 20.10 29.54 -5.00
N ARG A 8 19.48 30.50 -5.69
CA ARG A 8 18.07 30.46 -6.09
C ARG A 8 17.83 29.35 -7.13
N ASP A 9 18.68 29.28 -8.15
CA ASP A 9 18.60 28.26 -9.21
C ASP A 9 18.79 26.85 -8.64
N ILE A 10 19.78 26.66 -7.75
CA ILE A 10 19.98 25.37 -7.05
C ILE A 10 18.75 25.01 -6.20
N SER A 11 18.14 25.99 -5.53
CA SER A 11 16.94 25.77 -4.72
C SER A 11 15.73 25.38 -5.57
N GLU A 12 15.57 25.98 -6.75
CA GLU A 12 14.52 25.61 -7.71
C GLU A 12 14.71 24.21 -8.27
N VAL A 13 15.91 23.87 -8.72
CA VAL A 13 16.24 22.50 -9.18
C VAL A 13 16.00 21.48 -8.07
N LEU A 14 16.39 21.76 -6.83
CA LEU A 14 16.12 20.87 -5.70
C LEU A 14 14.62 20.68 -5.43
N LYS A 15 13.78 21.71 -5.64
CA LYS A 15 12.33 21.60 -5.53
C LYS A 15 11.75 20.73 -6.64
N GLU A 16 12.20 20.92 -7.89
CA GLU A 16 11.76 20.11 -9.03
C GLU A 16 12.15 18.63 -8.85
N VAL A 17 13.38 18.36 -8.43
CA VAL A 17 13.85 16.99 -8.13
C VAL A 17 13.03 16.36 -7.01
N LYS A 18 12.70 17.12 -5.94
CA LYS A 18 11.83 16.62 -4.87
C LYS A 18 10.43 16.29 -5.38
N LYS A 19 9.83 17.16 -6.20
CA LYS A 19 8.51 16.95 -6.81
C LYS A 19 8.50 15.71 -7.70
N ALA A 20 9.47 15.58 -8.60
CA ALA A 20 9.63 14.43 -9.47
C ALA A 20 9.79 13.12 -8.68
N ARG A 21 10.55 13.14 -7.57
CA ARG A 21 10.66 11.97 -6.68
C ARG A 21 9.33 11.57 -6.05
N ILE A 22 8.54 12.54 -5.58
CA ILE A 22 7.22 12.26 -5.00
C ILE A 22 6.27 11.70 -6.06
N GLU A 23 6.29 12.26 -7.28
CA GLU A 23 5.49 11.76 -8.40
C GLU A 23 5.89 10.32 -8.79
N ILE A 24 7.18 10.02 -8.85
CA ILE A 24 7.68 8.66 -9.07
C ILE A 24 7.20 7.70 -7.97
N ARG A 25 7.20 8.14 -6.69
CA ARG A 25 6.70 7.34 -5.57
C ARG A 25 5.20 7.12 -5.64
N ALA A 26 4.41 8.11 -6.06
CA ALA A 26 2.97 7.98 -6.26
C ALA A 26 2.65 6.98 -7.38
N LEU A 27 3.41 7.01 -8.48
CA LEU A 27 3.20 6.10 -9.61
C LEU A 27 3.64 4.66 -9.30
N ASN A 28 4.84 4.49 -8.74
CA ASN A 28 5.47 3.16 -8.64
C ASN A 28 5.41 2.56 -7.25
N GLY A 29 5.19 3.36 -6.21
CA GLY A 29 5.46 3.01 -4.82
C GLY A 29 6.96 3.08 -4.51
N GLU A 30 7.32 3.41 -3.27
CA GLU A 30 8.71 3.35 -2.82
C GLU A 30 9.09 1.92 -2.40
N LYS A 31 10.40 1.63 -2.33
CA LYS A 31 10.88 0.34 -1.82
C LYS A 31 10.41 0.19 -0.36
N PRO A 32 9.58 -0.82 -0.05
CA PRO A 32 9.11 -1.04 1.31
C PRO A 32 10.25 -1.18 2.31
N GLY A 33 10.02 -0.69 3.53
CA GLY A 33 10.89 -0.93 4.67
C GLY A 33 11.00 -2.42 5.04
N LEU A 34 11.77 -2.70 6.08
CA LEU A 34 11.87 -4.07 6.61
C LEU A 34 10.49 -4.56 7.06
N PRO A 35 10.13 -5.83 6.79
CA PRO A 35 8.91 -6.42 7.34
C PRO A 35 8.97 -6.48 8.86
N PRO A 36 7.82 -6.52 9.54
CA PRO A 36 7.78 -6.81 10.96
C PRO A 36 8.45 -8.17 11.24
N THR A 37 9.02 -8.29 12.43
CA THR A 37 9.67 -9.54 12.86
C THR A 37 8.66 -10.67 12.82
N LEU A 38 9.03 -11.75 12.12
CA LEU A 38 8.27 -12.99 12.14
C LEU A 38 8.79 -13.85 13.29
N ASP A 39 8.09 -13.83 14.41
CA ASP A 39 8.41 -14.70 15.54
C ASP A 39 8.10 -16.18 15.23
N GLN A 40 8.61 -17.07 16.07
CA GLN A 40 8.53 -18.50 15.84
C GLN A 40 7.07 -19.01 15.89
N THR A 41 6.24 -18.49 16.79
CA THR A 41 4.83 -18.89 16.92
C THR A 41 4.04 -18.49 15.68
N THR A 42 4.17 -17.24 15.24
CA THR A 42 3.51 -16.76 14.01
C THR A 42 4.01 -17.50 12.77
N LYS A 43 5.30 -17.86 12.73
CA LYS A 43 5.89 -18.66 11.66
C LYS A 43 5.26 -20.05 11.56
N GLU A 44 5.10 -20.73 12.69
CA GLU A 44 4.49 -22.06 12.78
C GLU A 44 3.01 -22.02 12.40
N GLU A 45 2.28 -21.02 12.88
CA GLU A 45 0.87 -20.85 12.54
C GLU A 45 0.67 -20.57 11.04
N LEU A 46 1.51 -19.70 10.44
CA LEU A 46 1.48 -19.46 9.00
C LEU A 46 1.84 -20.73 8.21
N LEU A 47 2.77 -21.55 8.69
CA LEU A 47 3.11 -22.82 8.06
C LEU A 47 1.91 -23.77 8.02
N GLU A 48 1.26 -23.99 9.17
CA GLU A 48 0.11 -24.90 9.24
C GLU A 48 -1.05 -24.41 8.38
N LYS A 49 -1.37 -23.11 8.43
CA LYS A 49 -2.38 -22.51 7.55
C LYS A 49 -2.09 -22.73 6.06
N LEU A 50 -0.83 -22.54 5.64
CA LEU A 50 -0.45 -22.77 4.24
C LEU A 50 -0.47 -24.26 3.86
N LYS A 51 -0.14 -25.18 4.79
CA LYS A 51 -0.27 -26.63 4.57
C LYS A 51 -1.73 -27.04 4.39
N GLU A 52 -2.63 -26.53 5.24
CA GLU A 52 -4.07 -26.77 5.13
C GLU A 52 -4.59 -26.32 3.76
N LEU A 53 -4.23 -25.10 3.34
CA LEU A 53 -4.61 -24.58 2.02
C LEU A 53 -4.04 -25.46 0.89
N SER A 54 -2.77 -25.88 0.99
CA SER A 54 -2.13 -26.73 -0.02
C SER A 54 -2.87 -28.06 -0.25
N LYS A 55 -3.45 -28.65 0.81
CA LYS A 55 -4.17 -29.94 0.74
C LYS A 55 -5.47 -29.87 -0.08
N ILE A 56 -6.17 -28.73 -0.03
CA ILE A 56 -7.44 -28.51 -0.74
C ILE A 56 -7.24 -27.90 -2.14
N MET A 57 -6.01 -27.48 -2.47
CA MET A 57 -5.72 -26.88 -3.77
C MET A 57 -5.72 -27.93 -4.89
N PRO A 58 -6.18 -27.57 -6.11
CA PRO A 58 -6.04 -28.43 -7.28
C PRO A 58 -4.57 -28.78 -7.54
N SER A 59 -4.29 -30.06 -7.82
CA SER A 59 -2.91 -30.53 -8.08
C SER A 59 -2.30 -29.97 -9.37
N HIS A 60 -3.16 -29.59 -10.34
CA HIS A 60 -2.77 -29.05 -11.64
C HIS A 60 -3.65 -27.84 -11.99
N GLY A 61 -3.11 -26.92 -12.79
CA GLY A 61 -3.83 -25.76 -13.30
C GLY A 61 -3.24 -24.42 -12.89
N ARG A 62 -3.96 -23.33 -13.20
CA ARG A 62 -3.53 -21.96 -12.89
C ARG A 62 -3.82 -21.62 -11.43
N ILE A 63 -2.82 -21.16 -10.69
CA ILE A 63 -2.93 -20.73 -9.27
C ILE A 63 -3.56 -19.32 -9.12
N ALA A 64 -4.22 -18.81 -10.15
CA ALA A 64 -4.82 -17.49 -10.11
C ALA A 64 -6.15 -17.53 -9.34
N PHE A 65 -6.33 -16.59 -8.39
CA PHE A 65 -7.47 -16.56 -7.47
C PHE A 65 -8.83 -16.73 -8.17
N ALA A 66 -9.03 -16.08 -9.32
CA ALA A 66 -10.27 -16.14 -10.09
C ALA A 66 -10.71 -17.57 -10.48
N TYR A 67 -9.74 -18.45 -10.72
CA TYR A 67 -9.98 -19.83 -11.18
C TYR A 67 -9.97 -20.86 -10.06
N MET A 68 -9.76 -20.45 -8.81
CA MET A 68 -9.77 -21.36 -7.67
C MET A 68 -11.21 -21.82 -7.34
N PRO A 69 -11.39 -23.06 -6.86
CA PRO A 69 -12.64 -23.51 -6.24
C PRO A 69 -13.04 -22.59 -5.07
N GLU A 70 -14.33 -22.51 -4.74
CA GLU A 70 -14.81 -21.58 -3.71
C GLU A 70 -14.21 -21.87 -2.34
N GLU A 71 -14.10 -23.15 -1.96
CA GLU A 71 -13.45 -23.59 -0.71
C GLU A 71 -12.00 -23.07 -0.60
N VAL A 72 -11.24 -23.14 -1.70
CA VAL A 72 -9.86 -22.65 -1.76
C VAL A 72 -9.81 -21.12 -1.67
N LYS A 73 -10.77 -20.42 -2.30
CA LYS A 73 -10.88 -18.96 -2.23
C LYS A 73 -11.18 -18.49 -0.81
N GLU A 74 -12.13 -19.13 -0.15
CA GLU A 74 -12.52 -18.83 1.23
C GLU A 74 -11.35 -19.05 2.18
N LYS A 75 -10.69 -20.22 2.12
CA LYS A 75 -9.54 -20.51 2.97
C LYS A 75 -8.37 -19.56 2.70
N ALA A 76 -8.10 -19.22 1.44
CA ALA A 76 -7.05 -18.26 1.10
C ALA A 76 -7.35 -16.85 1.61
N LYS A 77 -8.62 -16.43 1.59
CA LYS A 77 -9.07 -15.16 2.21
C LYS A 77 -8.92 -15.19 3.72
N GLU A 78 -9.34 -16.26 4.38
CA GLU A 78 -9.20 -16.42 5.84
C GLU A 78 -7.74 -16.25 6.29
N ILE A 79 -6.81 -16.93 5.59
CA ILE A 79 -5.38 -16.84 5.86
C ILE A 79 -4.85 -15.43 5.58
N THR A 80 -5.35 -14.79 4.53
CA THR A 80 -4.99 -13.40 4.20
C THR A 80 -5.42 -12.44 5.32
N ASP A 81 -6.65 -12.58 5.80
CA ASP A 81 -7.19 -11.71 6.85
C ASP A 81 -6.46 -11.91 8.17
N TRP A 82 -6.15 -13.17 8.51
CA TRP A 82 -5.29 -13.48 9.64
C TRP A 82 -3.91 -12.83 9.50
N LEU A 83 -3.29 -12.91 8.31
CA LEU A 83 -1.96 -12.33 8.05
C LEU A 83 -1.99 -10.80 8.18
N LEU A 84 -2.99 -10.14 7.60
CA LEU A 84 -3.15 -8.69 7.65
C LEU A 84 -3.48 -8.16 9.06
N LYS A 85 -3.96 -9.02 9.95
CA LYS A 85 -4.21 -8.69 11.37
C LYS A 85 -2.98 -8.83 12.26
N GLN A 86 -1.90 -9.45 11.77
CA GLN A 86 -0.69 -9.64 12.57
C GLN A 86 -0.07 -8.31 13.01
N PRO A 87 0.63 -8.28 14.16
CA PRO A 87 1.36 -7.10 14.60
C PRO A 87 2.29 -6.56 13.50
N GLY A 88 2.32 -5.23 13.35
CA GLY A 88 3.04 -4.55 12.28
C GLY A 88 2.25 -4.46 10.96
N PHE A 89 1.59 -5.54 10.53
CA PHE A 89 0.69 -5.48 9.36
C PHE A 89 -0.54 -4.63 9.63
N SER A 90 -1.21 -4.87 10.75
CA SER A 90 -2.47 -4.19 11.10
C SER A 90 -2.32 -2.66 11.16
N GLN A 91 -1.22 -2.16 11.72
CA GLN A 91 -0.93 -0.73 11.76
C GLN A 91 -0.76 -0.13 10.36
N SER A 92 -0.05 -0.83 9.46
CA SER A 92 0.13 -0.39 8.08
C SER A 92 -1.18 -0.45 7.28
N VAL A 93 -2.01 -1.46 7.51
CA VAL A 93 -3.36 -1.58 6.93
C VAL A 93 -4.24 -0.40 7.36
N GLU A 94 -4.31 -0.08 8.64
CA GLU A 94 -5.10 1.06 9.12
C GLU A 94 -4.58 2.38 8.57
N ARG A 95 -3.25 2.57 8.51
CA ARG A 95 -2.67 3.76 7.88
C ARG A 95 -3.03 3.88 6.41
N TYR A 96 -3.04 2.78 5.66
CA TYR A 96 -3.45 2.79 4.26
C TYR A 96 -4.93 3.16 4.09
N LYS A 97 -5.81 2.60 4.93
CA LYS A 97 -7.24 2.95 4.97
C LYS A 97 -7.45 4.43 5.30
N ASP A 98 -6.67 4.97 6.23
CA ASP A 98 -6.72 6.40 6.59
C ASP A 98 -6.29 7.31 5.44
N LEU A 99 -5.20 6.97 4.75
CA LEU A 99 -4.74 7.71 3.57
C LEU A 99 -5.79 7.68 2.45
N ALA A 100 -6.44 6.53 2.23
CA ALA A 100 -7.53 6.44 1.25
C ALA A 100 -8.73 7.35 1.61
N LYS A 101 -9.09 7.44 2.89
CA LYS A 101 -10.10 8.39 3.37
C LYS A 101 -9.65 9.84 3.20
N GLU A 102 -8.40 10.15 3.53
CA GLU A 102 -7.83 11.50 3.40
C GLU A 102 -7.90 11.96 1.94
N LEU A 103 -7.49 11.12 0.99
CA LEU A 103 -7.63 11.38 -0.44
C LEU A 103 -9.07 11.62 -0.88
N ALA A 104 -10.02 10.78 -0.42
CA ALA A 104 -11.42 10.95 -0.75
C ALA A 104 -12.04 12.21 -0.10
N SER A 105 -11.51 12.64 1.05
CA SER A 105 -12.02 13.79 1.80
C SER A 105 -11.92 15.11 1.05
N HIS A 106 -10.99 15.21 0.09
CA HIS A 106 -10.91 16.35 -0.84
C HIS A 106 -12.14 16.50 -1.74
N TYR A 107 -12.94 15.44 -1.91
CA TYR A 107 -14.12 15.43 -2.79
C TYR A 107 -15.43 15.26 -2.04
N THR A 108 -15.41 14.71 -0.82
CA THR A 108 -16.63 14.50 -0.03
C THR A 108 -16.34 14.44 1.46
N SER A 109 -17.27 14.96 2.27
CA SER A 109 -17.23 14.84 3.74
C SER A 109 -18.23 13.82 4.28
N ASN A 110 -18.92 13.06 3.40
CA ASN A 110 -19.90 12.08 3.83
C ASN A 110 -19.20 10.87 4.50
N PRO A 111 -19.48 10.60 5.79
CA PRO A 111 -18.79 9.54 6.53
C PRO A 111 -19.03 8.14 5.97
N GLU A 112 -20.21 7.87 5.38
CA GLU A 112 -20.51 6.57 4.77
C GLU A 112 -19.68 6.32 3.50
N ILE A 113 -19.47 7.37 2.70
CA ILE A 113 -18.64 7.28 1.50
C ILE A 113 -17.18 7.05 1.89
N LEU A 114 -16.68 7.79 2.88
CA LEU A 114 -15.32 7.62 3.39
C LEU A 114 -15.10 6.22 3.96
N LYS A 115 -16.08 5.67 4.70
CA LYS A 115 -16.03 4.28 5.17
C LYS A 115 -15.94 3.28 4.00
N LYS A 116 -16.79 3.43 2.97
CA LYS A 116 -16.75 2.57 1.77
C LYS A 116 -15.40 2.65 1.04
N VAL A 117 -14.75 3.82 1.02
CA VAL A 117 -13.41 3.98 0.44
C VAL A 117 -12.36 3.20 1.25
N ALA A 118 -12.42 3.30 2.59
CA ALA A 118 -11.54 2.51 3.46
C ALA A 118 -11.75 0.99 3.28
N ASP A 119 -13.00 0.54 3.18
CA ASP A 119 -13.33 -0.87 2.98
C ASP A 119 -12.80 -1.37 1.63
N LYS A 120 -12.97 -0.58 0.55
CA LYS A 120 -12.39 -0.89 -0.76
C LYS A 120 -10.86 -0.93 -0.76
N ALA A 121 -10.21 -0.04 0.00
CA ALA A 121 -8.76 -0.05 0.15
C ALA A 121 -8.30 -1.38 0.80
N TYR A 122 -9.00 -1.82 1.86
CA TYR A 122 -8.73 -3.12 2.46
C TYR A 122 -8.92 -4.28 1.48
N GLU A 123 -10.03 -4.30 0.73
CA GLU A 123 -10.31 -5.34 -0.27
C GLU A 123 -9.23 -5.43 -1.37
N ASP A 124 -8.67 -4.30 -1.82
CA ASP A 124 -7.59 -4.30 -2.81
C ASP A 124 -6.32 -4.98 -2.27
N ILE A 125 -5.92 -4.65 -1.04
CA ILE A 125 -4.78 -5.31 -0.39
C ILE A 125 -5.06 -6.79 -0.13
N GLN A 126 -6.26 -7.11 0.35
CA GLN A 126 -6.67 -8.50 0.57
C GLN A 126 -6.49 -9.30 -0.72
N LYS A 127 -7.03 -8.84 -1.86
CA LYS A 127 -6.89 -9.53 -3.16
C LYS A 127 -5.42 -9.76 -3.54
N ARG A 128 -4.55 -8.76 -3.37
CA ARG A 128 -3.11 -8.87 -3.68
C ARG A 128 -2.43 -9.90 -2.78
N VAL A 129 -2.70 -9.87 -1.49
CA VAL A 129 -2.09 -10.77 -0.51
C VAL A 129 -2.64 -12.19 -0.64
N THR A 130 -3.92 -12.37 -0.94
CA THR A 130 -4.51 -13.68 -1.24
C THR A 130 -3.80 -14.37 -2.39
N GLN A 131 -3.45 -13.64 -3.45
CA GLN A 131 -2.68 -14.20 -4.55
C GLN A 131 -1.26 -14.64 -4.13
N ILE A 132 -0.65 -13.97 -3.16
CA ILE A 132 0.65 -14.34 -2.58
C ILE A 132 0.51 -15.60 -1.72
N VAL A 133 -0.53 -15.67 -0.90
CA VAL A 133 -0.86 -16.84 -0.06
C VAL A 133 -1.05 -18.09 -0.92
N LEU A 134 -1.84 -18.00 -2.00
CA LEU A 134 -2.05 -19.11 -2.94
C LEU A 134 -0.73 -19.61 -3.57
N LYS A 135 0.13 -18.67 -3.99
CA LYS A 135 1.46 -19.02 -4.53
C LYS A 135 2.35 -19.67 -3.48
N GLY A 136 2.27 -19.21 -2.23
CA GLY A 136 2.97 -19.81 -1.10
C GLY A 136 2.53 -21.25 -0.83
N ALA A 137 1.21 -21.48 -0.77
CA ALA A 137 0.62 -22.79 -0.56
C ALA A 137 1.00 -23.80 -1.66
N ALA A 138 1.05 -23.37 -2.92
CA ALA A 138 1.51 -24.21 -4.03
C ALA A 138 3.02 -24.52 -3.99
N ALA A 139 3.84 -23.63 -3.43
CA ALA A 139 5.30 -23.77 -3.40
C ALA A 139 5.84 -24.60 -2.21
N LEU A 140 4.97 -25.01 -1.29
CA LEU A 140 5.32 -25.61 0.00
C LEU A 140 6.14 -26.90 -0.08
N GLN A 141 6.03 -27.66 -1.18
CA GLN A 141 6.66 -28.97 -1.34
C GLN A 141 8.20 -28.93 -1.39
N LYS A 142 8.81 -27.77 -1.68
CA LYS A 142 10.27 -27.68 -1.90
C LYS A 142 11.05 -27.29 -0.64
N ASP A 143 10.63 -26.24 0.06
CA ASP A 143 11.30 -25.72 1.26
C ASP A 143 10.30 -24.87 2.08
N PRO A 144 9.65 -25.47 3.09
CA PRO A 144 8.64 -24.78 3.90
C PRO A 144 9.17 -23.52 4.57
N SER A 145 10.38 -23.54 5.12
CA SER A 145 10.96 -22.39 5.85
C SER A 145 11.21 -21.20 4.93
N LYS A 146 11.71 -21.45 3.71
CA LYS A 146 11.92 -20.39 2.72
C LYS A 146 10.61 -19.85 2.17
N VAL A 147 9.61 -20.72 1.97
CA VAL A 147 8.28 -20.34 1.50
C VAL A 147 7.60 -19.40 2.50
N ILE A 148 7.58 -19.74 3.79
CA ILE A 148 6.97 -18.89 4.82
C ILE A 148 7.59 -17.49 4.82
N ASN A 149 8.92 -17.41 4.86
CA ASN A 149 9.64 -16.14 4.81
C ASN A 149 9.34 -15.34 3.54
N THR A 150 9.18 -16.03 2.42
CA THR A 150 8.85 -15.40 1.13
C THR A 150 7.42 -14.85 1.14
N VAL A 151 6.45 -15.61 1.66
CA VAL A 151 5.05 -15.17 1.80
C VAL A 151 4.98 -13.95 2.71
N TRP A 152 5.58 -14.02 3.90
CA TRP A 152 5.62 -12.91 4.87
C TRP A 152 6.18 -11.62 4.26
N ARG A 153 7.39 -11.71 3.68
CA ARG A 153 8.05 -10.56 3.04
C ARG A 153 7.27 -10.03 1.84
N SER A 154 6.68 -10.91 1.05
CA SER A 154 5.96 -10.51 -0.15
C SER A 154 4.64 -9.84 0.19
N ALA A 155 3.91 -10.36 1.19
CA ALA A 155 2.69 -9.75 1.70
C ALA A 155 2.98 -8.36 2.26
N TRP A 156 4.02 -8.23 3.09
CA TRP A 156 4.45 -6.92 3.63
C TRP A 156 4.75 -5.93 2.51
N ARG A 157 5.55 -6.35 1.53
CA ARG A 157 5.91 -5.49 0.40
C ARG A 157 4.70 -5.11 -0.46
N ALA A 158 3.71 -5.99 -0.59
CA ALA A 158 2.49 -5.67 -1.33
C ALA A 158 1.68 -4.58 -0.62
N LEU A 159 1.47 -4.73 0.69
CA LEU A 159 0.80 -3.73 1.52
C LEU A 159 1.55 -2.38 1.52
N GLU A 160 2.84 -2.39 1.87
CA GLU A 160 3.62 -1.16 2.00
C GLU A 160 3.75 -0.39 0.69
N ARG A 161 3.82 -1.09 -0.46
CA ARG A 161 3.85 -0.39 -1.76
C ARG A 161 2.60 0.44 -1.98
N GLU A 162 1.41 -0.09 -1.72
CA GLU A 162 0.18 0.68 -1.91
C GLU A 162 0.04 1.76 -0.83
N ARG A 163 0.45 1.49 0.42
CA ARG A 163 0.49 2.51 1.47
C ARG A 163 1.38 3.70 1.08
N LEU A 164 2.58 3.43 0.57
CA LEU A 164 3.53 4.47 0.15
C LEU A 164 3.04 5.24 -1.09
N ARG A 165 2.30 4.57 -1.99
CA ARG A 165 1.63 5.25 -3.11
C ARG A 165 0.56 6.22 -2.62
N ALA A 166 -0.35 5.75 -1.76
CA ALA A 166 -1.40 6.60 -1.21
C ALA A 166 -0.83 7.76 -0.39
N GLU A 167 0.28 7.56 0.33
CA GLU A 167 0.97 8.62 1.07
C GLU A 167 1.57 9.68 0.14
N ALA A 168 2.16 9.25 -0.97
CA ALA A 168 2.68 10.16 -1.99
C ALA A 168 1.55 10.92 -2.70
N GLU A 169 0.45 10.25 -3.05
CA GLU A 169 -0.74 10.88 -3.64
C GLU A 169 -1.34 11.93 -2.71
N THR A 170 -1.43 11.62 -1.41
CA THR A 170 -1.93 12.55 -0.39
C THR A 170 -1.02 13.77 -0.28
N SER A 171 0.30 13.55 -0.29
CA SER A 171 1.29 14.63 -0.29
C SER A 171 1.17 15.53 -1.53
N ILE A 172 0.93 14.95 -2.71
CA ILE A 172 0.71 15.69 -3.95
C ILE A 172 -0.59 16.50 -3.87
N ALA A 173 -1.67 15.91 -3.35
CA ALA A 173 -2.96 16.59 -3.19
C ALA A 173 -2.82 17.82 -2.27
N ALA A 174 -2.15 17.65 -1.12
CA ALA A 174 -1.86 18.74 -0.19
C ALA A 174 -1.01 19.85 -0.82
N GLN A 175 0.03 19.50 -1.58
CA GLN A 175 0.85 20.49 -2.32
C GLN A 175 0.03 21.26 -3.35
N ARG A 176 -0.82 20.58 -4.12
CA ARG A 176 -1.69 21.21 -5.13
C ARG A 176 -2.70 22.16 -4.48
N GLU A 177 -3.26 21.81 -3.32
CA GLU A 177 -4.14 22.73 -2.59
C GLU A 177 -3.42 23.97 -2.08
N MET A 178 -2.23 23.81 -1.49
CA MET A 178 -1.44 24.95 -1.02
C MET A 178 -1.07 25.89 -2.17
N GLU A 179 -0.67 25.34 -3.31
CA GLU A 179 -0.34 26.14 -4.50
C GLU A 179 -1.57 26.90 -5.02
N LYS A 180 -2.74 26.26 -5.07
CA LYS A 180 -4.01 26.93 -5.43
C LYS A 180 -4.32 28.08 -4.46
N LYS A 181 -4.19 27.86 -3.14
CA LYS A 181 -4.42 28.89 -2.12
C LYS A 181 -3.44 30.06 -2.28
N ARG A 182 -2.16 29.79 -2.56
CA ARG A 182 -1.15 30.83 -2.78
C ARG A 182 -1.48 31.69 -4.01
N ARG A 183 -1.78 31.06 -5.15
CA ARG A 183 -2.18 31.78 -6.38
C ARG A 183 -3.44 32.62 -6.19
N MET A 184 -4.41 32.13 -5.41
CA MET A 184 -5.63 32.89 -5.09
C MET A 184 -5.35 34.07 -4.16
N ALA A 185 -4.43 33.93 -3.22
CA ALA A 185 -4.01 35.01 -2.32
C ALA A 185 -3.22 36.10 -3.08
N GLU A 186 -2.29 35.70 -3.96
CA GLU A 186 -1.55 36.61 -4.85
C GLU A 186 -2.52 37.45 -5.70
N ARG A 187 -3.48 36.81 -6.39
CA ARG A 187 -4.52 37.51 -7.18
C ARG A 187 -5.38 38.47 -6.35
N ARG A 188 -5.70 38.11 -5.10
CA ARG A 188 -6.49 38.95 -4.18
C ARG A 188 -5.68 40.12 -3.60
N GLY A 189 -4.36 39.95 -3.44
CA GLY A 189 -3.43 41.00 -3.04
C GLY A 189 -3.22 42.02 -4.14
N GLU A 190 -2.96 41.55 -5.37
CA GLU A 190 -2.85 42.40 -6.57
C GLU A 190 -4.13 43.20 -6.84
N SER A 191 -5.31 42.64 -6.54
CA SER A 191 -6.60 43.34 -6.68
C SER A 191 -6.87 44.40 -5.60
N ARG A 192 -6.03 44.50 -4.55
CA ARG A 192 -6.14 45.51 -3.48
C ARG A 192 -5.16 46.67 -3.64
N GLU A 193 -4.18 46.54 -4.54
CA GLU A 193 -3.17 47.58 -4.83
C GLU A 193 -3.51 48.42 -6.08
N ILE A 194 -4.70 48.22 -6.67
CA ILE A 194 -5.29 49.01 -7.77
C ILE A 194 -6.52 49.74 -7.24
#